data_AF-A0A8T6NIE4-F1
#
_entry.id   AF-A0A8T6NIE4-F1
#
_cell.length_a   1.000
_cell.length_b   1.000
_cell.length_c   1.000
_cell.angle_alpha   90.00
_cell.angle_beta   90.00
_cell.angle_gamma   90.00
#
_symmetry.space_group_name_H-M   'P 1'
#
loop_
_entity.id
_entity.type
_entity.pdbx_description
1 polymer ?
#
loop_
_entity_poly.entity_id
_entity_poly.type
_entity_poly.pdbx_seq_one_letter_code
_entity_poly.pdbx_strand_id
1 'polypeptide(L)'
;MIEEGGSEDRNEDPIPPETAELMQSIVLRHNPTDSHHMRSIMTNAGLLSGAYAMAAALVWWITVAKGGAQLGDSDIPSSLLGLEFQTASIVVPILVLLSTVVFVFGSYRGTPWALLFGGGTALLVAYLIIEPIGLLLVGSIDEVTIALAATTRLAVLSLLTYLAVMSGISAILLSWVLGQHHYLPFDVFEVVKEYNEGEDDEQTPFP
;
A
#
# COMPACT_ATOMS: atom_id res chain seq x y z
N MET A 1 -45.23 15.46 43.24
CA MET A 1 -43.95 14.77 43.44
C MET A 1 -43.80 13.78 42.31
N ILE A 2 -42.72 13.96 41.57
CA ILE A 2 -42.33 13.25 40.36
C ILE A 2 -41.60 11.99 40.81
N GLU A 3 -41.93 10.83 40.26
CA GLU A 3 -40.97 9.73 40.14
C GLU A 3 -40.85 9.40 38.65
N GLU A 4 -39.75 9.85 38.08
CA GLU A 4 -39.23 9.47 36.76
C GLU A 4 -38.92 7.97 36.80
N GLY A 5 -39.29 7.16 35.80
CA GLY A 5 -38.86 7.35 34.42
C GLY A 5 -37.58 6.55 34.24
N GLY A 6 -37.74 5.24 34.04
CA GLY A 6 -36.62 4.36 33.69
C GLY A 6 -36.08 4.70 32.31
N SER A 7 -34.75 4.77 32.22
CA SER A 7 -34.01 4.64 30.98
C SER A 7 -32.70 3.93 31.29
N GLU A 8 -32.70 2.60 31.10
CA GLU A 8 -31.51 1.89 30.64
C GLU A 8 -31.03 2.60 29.37
N ASP A 9 -29.83 3.16 29.37
CA ASP A 9 -29.14 3.41 28.11
C ASP A 9 -27.62 3.24 28.24
N ARG A 10 -27.18 2.13 27.62
CA ARG A 10 -25.89 1.85 26.99
C ARG A 10 -24.61 2.04 27.82
N ASN A 11 -24.06 0.89 28.23
CA ASN A 11 -22.61 0.69 28.41
C ASN A 11 -21.86 1.27 27.20
N GLU A 12 -21.22 2.42 27.40
CA GLU A 12 -20.11 2.88 26.59
C GLU A 12 -18.92 1.99 26.92
N ASP A 13 -18.78 0.86 26.21
CA ASP A 13 -17.54 0.08 26.27
C ASP A 13 -16.40 0.99 25.75
N PRO A 14 -15.39 1.32 26.59
CA PRO A 14 -14.26 2.10 26.14
C PRO A 14 -13.56 1.34 25.01
N ILE A 15 -13.23 2.03 23.92
CA ILE A 15 -12.45 1.45 22.83
C ILE A 15 -11.19 0.77 23.41
N PRO A 16 -10.87 -0.48 23.01
CA PRO A 16 -9.69 -1.19 23.50
C PRO A 16 -8.42 -0.33 23.35
N PRO A 17 -7.51 -0.31 24.35
CA PRO A 17 -6.35 0.60 24.38
C PRO A 17 -5.45 0.45 23.15
N GLU A 18 -5.33 -0.77 22.63
CA GLU A 18 -4.65 -1.11 21.38
C GLU A 18 -5.20 -0.38 20.13
N THR A 19 -6.50 -0.08 20.10
CA THR A 19 -7.13 0.65 18.99
C THR A 19 -6.87 2.16 19.11
N ALA A 20 -6.78 2.69 20.34
CA ALA A 20 -6.42 4.07 20.60
C ALA A 20 -4.96 4.38 20.24
N GLU A 21 -4.02 3.50 20.59
CA GLU A 21 -2.60 3.62 20.23
C GLU A 21 -2.36 3.52 18.71
N LEU A 22 -3.06 2.59 18.05
CA LEU A 22 -2.96 2.43 16.60
C LEU A 22 -3.48 3.67 15.87
N MET A 23 -4.53 4.30 16.38
CA MET A 23 -5.07 5.56 15.87
C MET A 23 -4.12 6.75 16.04
N GLN A 24 -3.54 6.91 17.24
CA GLN A 24 -2.54 7.96 17.50
C GLN A 24 -1.34 7.83 16.55
N SER A 25 -0.86 6.60 16.30
CA SER A 25 0.25 6.37 15.37
C SER A 25 -0.08 6.69 13.90
N ILE A 26 -1.33 6.47 13.46
CA ILE A 26 -1.78 6.80 12.10
C ILE A 26 -1.91 8.31 11.93
N VAL A 27 -2.44 9.00 12.94
CA VAL A 27 -2.68 10.44 12.89
C VAL A 27 -1.37 11.23 13.01
N LEU A 28 -0.47 10.85 13.93
CA LEU A 28 0.86 11.48 14.03
C LEU A 28 1.66 11.33 12.74
N ARG A 29 1.58 10.17 12.07
CA ARG A 29 2.25 9.94 10.78
C ARG A 29 1.69 10.82 9.65
N HIS A 30 0.42 11.22 9.71
CA HIS A 30 -0.21 12.04 8.67
C HIS A 30 -0.35 13.52 9.02
N ASN A 31 -0.08 13.91 10.28
CA ASN A 31 -0.10 15.28 10.81
C ASN A 31 -1.23 16.18 10.25
N PRO A 32 -2.52 15.77 10.32
CA PRO A 32 -3.60 16.58 9.79
C PRO A 32 -3.92 17.74 10.75
N THR A 33 -3.75 18.98 10.29
CA THR A 33 -4.05 20.19 11.07
C THR A 33 -5.56 20.46 11.24
N ASP A 34 -6.42 19.87 10.40
CA ASP A 34 -7.88 20.06 10.45
C ASP A 34 -8.62 18.86 9.79
N SER A 35 -9.82 18.55 10.27
CA SER A 35 -10.82 17.66 9.67
C SER A 35 -11.09 17.94 8.18
N HIS A 36 -11.05 19.20 7.75
CA HIS A 36 -11.19 19.60 6.34
C HIS A 36 -9.93 19.25 5.53
N HIS A 37 -8.75 19.39 6.13
CA HIS A 37 -7.46 19.05 5.52
C HIS A 37 -7.29 17.53 5.40
N MET A 38 -7.79 16.77 6.38
CA MET A 38 -7.82 15.31 6.36
C MET A 38 -8.68 14.76 5.20
N ARG A 39 -9.82 15.41 4.90
CA ARG A 39 -10.65 15.05 3.74
C ARG A 39 -9.95 15.30 2.41
N SER A 40 -9.17 16.38 2.27
CA SER A 40 -8.37 16.63 1.06
C SER A 40 -7.20 15.65 0.89
N ILE A 41 -6.53 15.26 1.98
CA ILE A 41 -5.46 14.24 1.93
C ILE A 41 -6.04 12.88 1.55
N MET A 42 -7.18 12.49 2.11
CA MET A 42 -7.88 11.24 1.77
C MET A 42 -8.29 11.21 0.29
N THR A 43 -8.88 12.31 -0.19
CA THR A 43 -9.32 12.43 -1.59
C THR A 43 -8.13 12.36 -2.54
N ASN A 44 -7.02 13.03 -2.22
CA ASN A 44 -5.81 12.99 -3.02
C ASN A 44 -5.15 11.60 -3.01
N ALA A 45 -5.07 10.94 -1.86
CA ALA A 45 -4.54 9.58 -1.75
C ALA A 45 -5.39 8.56 -2.54
N GLY A 46 -6.72 8.67 -2.47
CA GLY A 46 -7.64 7.84 -3.25
C GLY A 46 -7.53 8.10 -4.76
N LEU A 47 -7.41 9.38 -5.16
CA LEU A 47 -7.22 9.77 -6.56
C LEU A 47 -5.90 9.23 -7.12
N LEU A 48 -4.80 9.36 -6.37
CA LEU A 48 -3.49 8.84 -6.74
C LEU A 48 -3.52 7.31 -6.89
N SER A 49 -4.20 6.61 -5.96
CA SER A 49 -4.37 5.16 -6.06
C SER A 49 -5.07 4.74 -7.34
N GLY A 50 -6.19 5.40 -7.68
CA GLY A 50 -6.91 5.16 -8.93
C GLY A 50 -6.07 5.49 -10.16
N ALA A 51 -5.30 6.58 -10.13
CA ALA A 51 -4.43 6.98 -11.22
C ALA A 51 -3.31 5.95 -11.46
N TYR A 52 -2.64 5.47 -10.40
CA TYR A 52 -1.60 4.44 -10.53
C TYR A 52 -2.17 3.09 -10.98
N ALA A 53 -3.36 2.71 -10.50
CA ALA A 53 -4.04 1.50 -10.95
C ALA A 53 -4.38 1.56 -12.45
N MET A 54 -4.91 2.70 -12.91
CA MET A 54 -5.21 2.91 -14.33
C MET A 54 -3.92 2.94 -15.17
N ALA A 55 -2.87 3.59 -14.68
CA ALA A 55 -1.56 3.59 -15.34
C ALA A 55 -0.99 2.17 -15.47
N ALA A 56 -1.08 1.34 -14.43
CA ALA A 56 -0.66 -0.05 -14.47
C ALA A 56 -1.43 -0.84 -15.52
N ALA A 57 -2.76 -0.68 -15.57
CA ALA A 57 -3.60 -1.35 -16.56
C ALA A 57 -3.27 -0.92 -18.00
N LEU A 58 -3.05 0.38 -18.24
CA LEU A 58 -2.65 0.90 -19.54
C LEU A 58 -1.27 0.42 -19.97
N VAL A 59 -0.29 0.44 -19.06
CA VAL A 59 1.06 -0.10 -19.33
C VAL A 59 0.98 -1.57 -19.68
N TRP A 60 0.25 -2.37 -18.90
CA TRP A 60 0.07 -3.79 -19.18
C TRP A 60 -0.58 -4.01 -20.55
N TRP A 61 -1.65 -3.26 -20.84
CA TRP A 61 -2.35 -3.35 -22.12
C TRP A 61 -1.44 -3.04 -23.31
N ILE A 62 -0.69 -1.94 -23.24
CA ILE A 62 0.17 -1.49 -24.34
C ILE A 62 1.38 -2.40 -24.50
N THR A 63 2.02 -2.81 -23.41
CA THR A 63 3.33 -3.48 -23.45
C THR A 63 3.26 -5.00 -23.53
N VAL A 64 2.13 -5.59 -23.13
CA VAL A 64 1.92 -7.05 -23.15
C VAL A 64 0.79 -7.40 -24.11
N ALA A 65 -0.44 -6.93 -23.84
CA ALA A 65 -1.62 -7.39 -24.59
C ALA A 65 -1.60 -6.99 -26.08
N LYS A 66 -1.07 -5.80 -26.42
CA LYS A 66 -0.94 -5.33 -27.81
C LYS A 66 0.50 -5.26 -28.31
N GLY A 67 1.44 -4.94 -27.42
CA GLY A 67 2.85 -4.76 -27.74
C GLY A 67 3.68 -6.03 -27.70
N GLY A 68 3.18 -7.13 -27.11
CA GLY A 68 3.98 -8.34 -26.88
C GLY A 68 4.62 -8.92 -28.14
N ALA A 69 3.87 -8.99 -29.23
CA ALA A 69 4.38 -9.49 -30.52
C ALA A 69 5.45 -8.59 -31.15
N GLN A 70 5.45 -7.27 -30.87
CA GLN A 70 6.47 -6.34 -31.36
C GLN A 70 7.69 -6.26 -30.44
N LEU A 71 7.55 -6.74 -29.21
CA LEU A 71 8.58 -6.70 -28.16
C LEU A 71 9.26 -8.06 -27.95
N GLY A 72 9.02 -9.02 -28.84
CA GLY A 72 9.68 -10.33 -28.84
C GLY A 72 9.14 -11.31 -27.81
N ASP A 73 7.87 -11.20 -27.37
CA ASP A 73 7.31 -12.12 -26.36
C ASP A 73 7.29 -13.59 -26.82
N SER A 74 7.28 -13.85 -28.14
CA SER A 74 7.42 -15.20 -28.72
C SER A 74 8.81 -15.81 -28.56
N ASP A 75 9.82 -14.96 -28.38
CA ASP A 75 11.23 -15.37 -28.28
C ASP A 75 11.67 -15.50 -26.82
N ILE A 76 10.78 -15.18 -25.87
CA ILE A 76 11.00 -15.39 -24.45
C ILE A 76 10.59 -16.83 -24.11
N PRO A 77 11.54 -17.70 -23.70
CA PRO A 77 11.19 -19.04 -23.26
C PRO A 77 10.32 -18.96 -22.00
N SER A 78 9.56 -20.02 -21.74
CA SER A 78 8.80 -20.12 -20.49
C SER A 78 9.73 -19.90 -19.29
N SER A 79 9.22 -19.18 -18.29
CA SER A 79 9.86 -19.02 -16.98
C SER A 79 10.35 -20.37 -16.45
N LEU A 80 11.37 -20.37 -15.61
CA LEU A 80 11.86 -21.55 -14.89
C LEU A 80 10.75 -22.18 -14.02
N LEU A 81 9.72 -21.41 -13.69
CA LEU A 81 8.49 -21.87 -13.01
C LEU A 81 7.41 -22.39 -13.97
N GLY A 82 7.70 -22.50 -15.27
CA GLY A 82 6.80 -22.98 -16.31
C GLY A 82 5.74 -21.98 -16.77
N LEU A 83 5.89 -20.70 -16.41
CA LEU A 83 4.94 -19.64 -16.77
C LEU A 83 5.31 -18.98 -18.10
N GLU A 84 4.31 -18.79 -18.97
CA GLU A 84 4.45 -17.91 -20.12
C GLU A 84 4.56 -16.45 -19.68
N PHE A 85 5.30 -15.63 -20.44
CA PHE A 85 5.50 -14.21 -20.13
C PHE A 85 4.18 -13.44 -19.95
N GLN A 86 3.19 -13.70 -20.81
CA GLN A 86 1.86 -13.09 -20.66
C GLN A 86 1.22 -13.44 -19.30
N THR A 87 1.36 -14.69 -18.86
CA THR A 87 0.84 -15.12 -17.54
C THR A 87 1.62 -14.48 -16.41
N ALA A 88 2.95 -14.47 -16.49
CA ALA A 88 3.82 -13.83 -15.50
C ALA A 88 3.49 -12.33 -15.33
N SER A 89 3.18 -11.63 -16.41
CA SER A 89 2.82 -10.20 -16.38
C SER A 89 1.54 -9.87 -15.62
N ILE A 90 0.62 -10.84 -15.47
CA ILE A 90 -0.61 -10.72 -14.68
C ILE A 90 -0.35 -11.16 -13.24
N VAL A 91 0.38 -12.26 -13.08
CA VAL A 91 0.70 -12.85 -11.77
C VAL A 91 1.56 -11.90 -10.92
N VAL A 92 2.54 -11.21 -11.52
CA VAL A 92 3.42 -10.27 -10.79
C VAL A 92 2.63 -9.16 -10.07
N PRO A 93 1.76 -8.38 -10.74
CA PRO A 93 0.90 -7.41 -10.05
C PRO A 93 0.03 -8.00 -8.94
N ILE A 94 -0.54 -9.20 -9.15
CA ILE A 94 -1.36 -9.87 -8.12
C ILE A 94 -0.51 -10.22 -6.89
N LEU A 95 0.69 -10.75 -7.10
CA LEU A 95 1.63 -11.05 -6.02
C LEU A 95 2.09 -9.80 -5.29
N VAL A 96 2.34 -8.70 -5.99
CA VAL A 96 2.65 -7.40 -5.38
C VAL A 96 1.52 -6.94 -4.49
N LEU A 97 0.27 -6.99 -4.98
CA LEU A 97 -0.90 -6.62 -4.20
C LEU A 97 -1.00 -7.46 -2.93
N LEU A 98 -0.91 -8.78 -3.05
CA LEU A 98 -0.95 -9.70 -1.90
C LEU A 98 0.19 -9.42 -0.92
N SER A 99 1.41 -9.26 -1.41
CA SER A 99 2.59 -8.97 -0.62
C SER A 99 2.42 -7.68 0.18
N THR A 100 1.99 -6.59 -0.47
CA THR A 100 1.82 -5.29 0.17
C THR A 100 0.70 -5.32 1.19
N VAL A 101 -0.44 -5.92 0.86
CA VAL A 101 -1.58 -6.07 1.78
C VAL A 101 -1.16 -6.86 3.01
N VAL A 102 -0.58 -8.05 2.84
CA VAL A 102 -0.15 -8.89 3.97
C VAL A 102 0.91 -8.19 4.80
N PHE A 103 1.86 -7.49 4.18
CA PHE A 103 2.89 -6.75 4.89
C PHE A 103 2.28 -5.64 5.77
N VAL A 104 1.40 -4.81 5.20
CA VAL A 104 0.80 -3.68 5.90
C VAL A 104 -0.13 -4.15 7.03
N PHE A 105 -1.03 -5.11 6.77
CA PHE A 105 -1.88 -5.66 7.84
C PHE A 105 -1.09 -6.46 8.87
N GLY A 106 -0.03 -7.14 8.44
CA GLY A 106 0.88 -7.89 9.30
C GLY A 106 1.65 -7.01 10.27
N SER A 107 2.09 -5.83 9.83
CA SER A 107 2.76 -4.87 10.70
C SER A 107 1.86 -4.33 11.79
N TYR A 108 0.57 -4.11 11.51
CA TYR A 108 -0.37 -3.60 12.51
C TYR A 108 -0.71 -4.61 13.62
N ARG A 109 -0.76 -5.90 13.29
CA ARG A 109 -1.08 -6.95 14.29
C ARG A 109 0.14 -7.48 15.04
N GLY A 110 1.35 -7.01 14.72
CA GLY A 110 2.59 -7.51 15.34
C GLY A 110 2.84 -9.01 15.12
N THR A 111 2.17 -9.66 14.15
CA THR A 111 2.28 -11.10 13.92
C THR A 111 3.52 -11.42 13.06
N PRO A 112 4.52 -12.17 13.56
CA PRO A 112 5.74 -12.47 12.80
C PRO A 112 5.48 -13.23 11.49
N TRP A 113 4.46 -14.09 11.47
CA TRP A 113 4.09 -14.88 10.30
C TRP A 113 3.67 -14.04 9.09
N ALA A 114 3.00 -12.91 9.31
CA ALA A 114 2.57 -12.04 8.22
C ALA A 114 3.77 -11.31 7.60
N LEU A 115 4.77 -10.92 8.40
CA LEU A 115 6.01 -10.34 7.88
C LEU A 115 6.81 -11.35 7.04
N LEU A 116 6.87 -12.61 7.48
CA LEU A 116 7.52 -13.68 6.71
C LEU A 116 6.80 -13.98 5.39
N PHE A 117 5.47 -14.06 5.41
CA PHE A 117 4.70 -14.34 4.20
C PHE A 117 4.72 -13.16 3.22
N GLY A 118 4.55 -11.93 3.73
CA GLY A 118 4.67 -10.71 2.94
C GLY A 118 6.06 -10.57 2.33
N GLY A 119 7.11 -10.71 3.13
CA GLY A 119 8.50 -10.64 2.66
C GLY A 119 8.86 -11.77 1.69
N GLY A 120 8.41 -13.01 1.96
CA GLY A 120 8.61 -14.14 1.06
C GLY A 120 7.93 -13.95 -0.29
N THR A 121 6.71 -13.38 -0.29
CA THR A 121 6.00 -13.04 -1.53
C THR A 121 6.71 -11.91 -2.27
N ALA A 122 7.24 -10.90 -1.57
CA ALA A 122 8.04 -9.84 -2.19
C ALA A 122 9.32 -10.38 -2.85
N LEU A 123 9.99 -11.37 -2.22
CA LEU A 123 11.14 -12.04 -2.81
C LEU A 123 10.77 -12.83 -4.07
N LEU A 124 9.61 -13.49 -4.08
CA LEU A 124 9.10 -14.17 -5.27
C LEU A 124 8.84 -13.18 -6.42
N VAL A 125 8.27 -12.01 -6.12
CA VAL A 125 8.11 -10.93 -7.11
C VAL A 125 9.46 -10.47 -7.64
N ALA A 126 10.42 -10.20 -6.76
CA ALA A 126 11.76 -9.76 -7.16
C ALA A 126 12.46 -10.80 -8.06
N TYR A 127 12.29 -12.08 -7.73
CA TYR A 127 12.77 -13.18 -8.56
C TYR A 127 12.16 -13.14 -9.97
N LEU A 128 10.83 -13.03 -10.09
CA LEU A 128 10.15 -12.97 -11.38
C LEU A 128 10.55 -11.75 -12.23
N ILE A 129 10.87 -10.62 -11.60
CA ILE A 129 11.34 -9.42 -12.30
C ILE A 129 12.75 -9.63 -12.89
N ILE A 130 13.64 -10.27 -12.12
CA ILE A 130 15.04 -10.48 -12.49
C ILE A 130 15.20 -11.70 -13.42
N GLU A 131 14.25 -12.63 -13.40
CA GLU A 131 14.30 -13.88 -14.16
C GLU A 131 14.66 -13.72 -15.65
N PRO A 132 14.10 -12.78 -16.43
CA PRO A 132 14.48 -12.60 -17.83
C PRO A 132 15.98 -12.28 -18.01
N ILE A 133 16.59 -11.56 -17.07
CA ILE A 133 18.05 -11.33 -17.05
C ILE A 133 18.80 -12.61 -16.71
N GLY A 134 18.28 -13.43 -15.79
CA GLY A 134 18.84 -14.74 -15.49
C GLY A 134 18.83 -15.67 -16.71
N LEU A 135 17.74 -15.67 -17.46
CA LEU A 135 17.57 -16.45 -18.69
C LEU A 135 18.52 -15.99 -19.81
N LEU A 136 18.80 -14.68 -19.89
CA LEU A 136 19.84 -14.12 -20.76
C LEU A 136 21.24 -14.66 -20.39
N LEU A 137 21.59 -14.66 -19.10
CA LEU A 137 22.91 -15.13 -18.63
C LEU A 137 23.14 -16.63 -18.89
N VAL A 138 22.07 -17.43 -18.87
CA VAL A 138 22.11 -18.87 -19.17
C VAL A 138 22.14 -19.15 -20.69
N GLY A 139 21.95 -18.12 -21.53
CA GLY A 139 21.93 -18.25 -22.99
C GLY A 139 20.63 -18.80 -23.55
N SER A 140 19.52 -18.67 -22.81
CA SER A 140 18.18 -19.08 -23.28
C SER A 140 17.42 -17.96 -24.00
N ILE A 141 17.89 -16.72 -23.90
CA ILE A 141 17.44 -15.58 -24.69
C ILE A 141 18.65 -15.08 -25.48
N ASP A 142 18.55 -15.03 -26.81
CA ASP A 142 19.65 -14.62 -27.68
C ASP A 142 19.84 -13.10 -27.70
N GLU A 143 18.78 -12.32 -27.43
CA GLU A 143 18.80 -10.87 -27.55
C GLU A 143 18.69 -10.15 -26.18
N VAL A 144 19.72 -9.36 -25.86
CA VAL A 144 19.80 -8.57 -24.63
C VAL A 144 18.65 -7.56 -24.52
N THR A 145 18.21 -6.99 -25.65
CA THR A 145 17.11 -6.02 -25.74
C THR A 145 15.79 -6.63 -25.29
N ILE A 146 15.50 -7.88 -25.67
CA ILE A 146 14.27 -8.60 -25.32
C ILE A 146 14.24 -8.88 -23.81
N ALA A 147 15.34 -9.39 -23.26
CA ALA A 147 15.47 -9.66 -21.82
C ALA A 147 15.32 -8.38 -20.97
N LEU A 148 16.00 -7.29 -21.36
CA LEU A 148 15.89 -6.00 -20.68
C LEU A 148 14.48 -5.42 -20.79
N ALA A 149 13.86 -5.50 -21.97
CA ALA A 149 12.49 -5.04 -22.17
C ALA A 149 11.49 -5.83 -21.32
N ALA A 150 11.65 -7.15 -21.22
CA ALA A 150 10.83 -8.00 -20.36
C ALA A 150 10.95 -7.62 -18.87
N THR A 151 12.19 -7.55 -18.34
CA THR A 151 12.43 -7.14 -16.94
C THR A 151 11.90 -5.74 -16.67
N THR A 152 12.12 -4.79 -17.57
CA THR A 152 11.66 -3.41 -17.40
C THR A 152 10.13 -3.34 -17.31
N ARG A 153 9.42 -4.07 -18.18
CA ARG A 153 7.94 -4.14 -18.15
C ARG A 153 7.44 -4.69 -16.82
N LEU A 154 7.99 -5.80 -16.35
CA LEU A 154 7.62 -6.40 -15.06
C LEU A 154 7.94 -5.47 -13.89
N ALA A 155 9.09 -4.79 -13.92
CA ALA A 155 9.49 -3.83 -12.89
C ALA A 155 8.53 -2.62 -12.82
N VAL A 156 8.17 -2.03 -13.96
CA VAL A 156 7.25 -0.90 -14.04
C VAL A 156 5.85 -1.31 -13.55
N LEU A 157 5.34 -2.47 -13.98
CA LEU A 157 4.04 -2.98 -13.53
C LEU A 157 4.02 -3.23 -12.01
N SER A 158 5.08 -3.83 -11.48
CA SER A 158 5.25 -4.05 -10.06
C SER A 158 5.27 -2.73 -9.28
N LEU A 159 6.04 -1.75 -9.75
CA LEU A 159 6.15 -0.45 -9.09
C LEU A 159 4.81 0.30 -9.08
N LEU A 160 4.13 0.37 -10.23
CA LEU A 160 2.83 1.05 -10.33
C LEU A 160 1.77 0.39 -9.45
N THR A 161 1.77 -0.94 -9.39
CA THR A 161 0.84 -1.69 -8.54
C THR A 161 1.15 -1.47 -7.05
N TYR A 162 2.43 -1.49 -6.66
CA TYR A 162 2.84 -1.17 -5.30
C TYR A 162 2.38 0.23 -4.88
N LEU A 163 2.62 1.24 -5.74
CA LEU A 163 2.18 2.61 -5.49
C LEU A 163 0.66 2.73 -5.40
N ALA A 164 -0.08 2.06 -6.28
CA ALA A 164 -1.54 2.04 -6.26
C ALA A 164 -2.08 1.45 -4.95
N VAL A 165 -1.53 0.32 -4.50
CA VAL A 165 -1.97 -0.36 -3.28
C VAL A 165 -1.59 0.44 -2.04
N MET A 166 -0.35 0.94 -1.95
CA MET A 166 0.11 1.73 -0.81
C MET A 166 -0.73 3.01 -0.64
N SER A 167 -0.97 3.75 -1.72
CA SER A 167 -1.82 4.96 -1.67
C SER A 167 -3.29 4.62 -1.37
N GLY A 168 -3.80 3.50 -1.89
CA GLY A 168 -5.16 3.04 -1.62
C GLY A 168 -5.38 2.64 -0.17
N ILE A 169 -4.43 1.93 0.43
CA ILE A 169 -4.48 1.57 1.86
C ILE A 169 -4.48 2.83 2.72
N SER A 170 -3.63 3.81 2.42
CA SER A 170 -3.62 5.09 3.15
C SER A 170 -4.97 5.80 3.08
N ALA A 171 -5.63 5.83 1.92
CA ALA A 171 -6.95 6.42 1.77
C ALA A 171 -8.02 5.68 2.59
N ILE A 172 -7.99 4.34 2.59
CA ILE A 172 -8.91 3.50 3.38
C ILE A 172 -8.70 3.74 4.88
N LEU A 173 -7.45 3.75 5.34
CA LEU A 173 -7.12 4.00 6.75
C LEU A 173 -7.59 5.37 7.20
N LEU A 174 -7.37 6.41 6.38
CA LEU A 174 -7.80 7.77 6.72
C LEU A 174 -9.32 7.90 6.75
N SER A 175 -10.03 7.23 5.83
CA SER A 175 -11.50 7.14 5.84
C SER A 175 -12.02 6.43 7.08
N TRP A 176 -11.35 5.37 7.52
CA TRP A 176 -11.72 4.65 8.73
C TRP A 176 -11.50 5.51 9.98
N VAL A 177 -10.33 6.15 10.11
CA VAL A 177 -10.03 7.08 11.22
C VAL A 177 -11.06 8.20 11.31
N LEU A 178 -11.40 8.83 10.18
CA LEU A 178 -12.41 9.88 10.15
C LEU A 178 -13.80 9.38 10.57
N GLY A 179 -14.15 8.15 10.21
CA GLY A 179 -15.41 7.52 10.61
C GLY A 179 -15.50 7.16 12.09
N GLN A 180 -14.35 7.00 12.78
CA GLN A 180 -14.28 6.71 14.21
C GLN A 180 -14.18 7.96 15.09
N HIS A 181 -14.02 9.17 14.52
CA HIS A 181 -13.84 10.42 15.27
C HIS A 181 -14.95 10.67 16.31
N HIS A 182 -16.18 10.23 16.04
CA HIS A 182 -17.33 10.40 16.93
C HIS A 182 -17.32 9.50 18.18
N TYR A 183 -16.55 8.42 18.18
CA TYR A 183 -16.53 7.42 19.26
C TYR A 183 -15.32 7.54 20.19
N LEU A 184 -14.56 8.64 20.08
CA LEU A 184 -13.33 8.82 20.84
C LEU A 184 -13.53 9.78 22.02
N PRO A 185 -12.99 9.43 23.20
CA PRO A 185 -13.09 10.28 24.39
C PRO A 185 -12.17 11.51 24.36
N PHE A 186 -11.37 11.71 23.31
CA PHE A 186 -10.46 12.84 23.12
C PHE A 186 -10.50 13.32 21.66
N ASP A 187 -10.32 14.63 21.43
CA ASP A 187 -10.21 15.14 20.07
C ASP A 187 -8.83 14.80 19.49
N VAL A 188 -8.83 13.92 18.49
CA VAL A 188 -7.63 13.39 17.84
C VAL A 188 -6.78 14.50 17.21
N PHE A 189 -7.39 15.63 16.86
CA PHE A 189 -6.69 16.80 16.32
C PHE A 189 -6.01 17.65 17.40
N GLU A 190 -6.48 17.59 18.65
CA GLU A 190 -5.88 18.29 19.80
C GLU A 190 -4.56 17.61 20.22
N VAL A 191 -4.50 16.27 20.16
CA VAL A 191 -3.27 15.49 20.40
C VAL A 191 -2.17 15.79 19.37
N VAL A 192 -2.54 16.00 18.10
CA VAL A 192 -1.59 16.42 17.05
C VAL A 192 -1.08 17.83 17.30
N LYS A 193 -1.96 18.72 17.76
CA LYS A 193 -1.62 20.09 18.06
C LYS A 193 -0.67 20.19 19.26
N GLU A 194 -0.94 19.42 20.32
CA GLU A 194 -0.12 19.35 21.53
C GLU A 194 1.26 18.72 21.26
N TYR A 195 1.34 17.73 20.35
CA TYR A 195 2.61 17.19 19.88
C TYR A 195 3.45 18.21 19.10
N ASN A 196 2.84 18.97 18.18
CA ASN A 196 3.56 20.02 17.44
C ASN A 196 3.95 21.21 18.34
N GLU A 197 3.11 21.59 19.33
CA GLU A 197 3.41 22.67 20.28
C GLU A 197 4.56 22.31 21.25
N GLY A 198 4.69 21.03 21.64
CA GLY A 198 5.83 20.54 22.42
C GLY A 198 7.17 20.54 21.68
N GLU A 199 7.15 20.46 20.34
CA GLU A 199 8.34 20.53 19.48
C GLU A 199 8.78 21.99 19.18
N ASP A 200 7.83 22.93 19.20
CA ASP A 200 8.13 24.37 19.09
C ASP A 200 8.71 24.96 20.39
N ASP A 201 8.36 24.39 21.56
CA ASP A 201 8.88 24.81 22.86
C ASP A 201 10.30 24.29 23.18
N GLU A 202 10.84 23.34 22.39
CA GLU A 202 12.24 22.86 22.50
C GLU A 202 13.23 23.60 21.60
N GLN A 203 12.81 24.63 20.85
CA GLN A 203 13.76 25.58 20.25
C GLN A 203 14.28 26.55 21.32
N THR A 204 15.24 26.07 22.12
CA THR A 204 16.08 26.92 22.96
C THR A 204 16.65 28.06 22.12
N PRO A 205 16.39 29.33 22.46
CA PRO A 205 17.09 30.44 21.83
C PRO A 205 18.45 30.51 22.49
N PHE A 206 19.48 29.99 21.82
CA PHE A 206 20.84 30.35 22.18
C PHE A 206 21.46 31.27 21.12
N PRO A 207 22.08 32.39 21.53
CA PRO A 207 22.79 33.33 20.66
C PRO A 207 24.06 32.74 20.05
#